data_AF-A0A6G4XVC2-F1
#
_entry.id   AF-A0A6G4XVC2-F1
#
_cell.length_a   1.000
_cell.length_b   1.000
_cell.length_c   1.000
_cell.angle_alpha   90.00
_cell.angle_beta   90.00
_cell.angle_gamma   90.00
#
_symmetry.space_group_name_H-M   'P 1'
#
loop_
_entity.id
_entity.type
_entity.pdbx_description
1 polymer ?
#
loop_
_entity_poly.entity_id
_entity_poly.type
_entity_poly.pdbx_seq_one_letter_code
_entity_poly.pdbx_strand_id
1 'polypeptide(L)'
;MTGQAIRVGPLAAGTAQLRSWTAGLLALALAAYPQLALLHDPLTDQNRYGPFGDGVTPAGAEWTAWGDLLALPLPAAVCAGFTALVAGRLHRAPFRESPVQHLLAALTVPLAAHALHLAWLWADLTSEAILLTSLGVGLGCVAGILLDLALD
;
A
#
# COMPACT_ATOMS: atom_id res chain seq x y z
N MET A 1 38.20 -17.68 -6.73
CA MET A 1 36.98 -17.59 -7.55
C MET A 1 36.52 -16.14 -7.54
N THR A 2 37.06 -15.35 -8.45
CA THR A 2 36.76 -13.92 -8.62
C THR A 2 35.46 -13.80 -9.41
N GLY A 3 34.35 -13.63 -8.69
CA GLY A 3 33.05 -13.36 -9.29
C GLY A 3 33.14 -12.10 -10.15
N GLN A 4 32.98 -12.28 -11.46
CA GLN A 4 32.95 -11.23 -12.44
C GLN A 4 31.79 -10.28 -12.07
N ALA A 5 32.12 -9.12 -11.52
CA ALA A 5 31.15 -8.07 -11.23
C ALA A 5 30.52 -7.65 -12.57
N ILE A 6 29.35 -8.23 -12.87
CA ILE A 6 28.50 -7.79 -13.96
C ILE A 6 28.23 -6.31 -13.65
N ARG A 7 28.81 -5.39 -14.43
CA ARG A 7 28.46 -3.98 -14.34
C ARG A 7 27.02 -3.86 -14.80
N VAL A 8 26.10 -3.97 -13.86
CA VAL A 8 24.69 -3.92 -14.16
C VAL A 8 24.34 -2.46 -14.47
N GLY A 9 24.03 -2.19 -15.73
CA GLY A 9 23.76 -0.83 -16.21
C GLY A 9 22.44 -0.26 -15.67
N PRO A 10 22.24 1.07 -15.78
CA PRO A 10 21.04 1.74 -15.28
C PRO A 10 19.74 1.23 -15.93
N LEU A 11 19.81 0.78 -17.18
CA LEU A 11 18.67 0.18 -17.87
C LEU A 11 18.19 -1.10 -17.20
N ALA A 12 19.11 -1.97 -16.78
CA ALA A 12 18.76 -3.22 -16.11
C ALA A 12 18.14 -2.95 -14.72
N ALA A 13 18.65 -1.95 -13.99
CA ALA A 13 18.05 -1.50 -12.73
C ALA A 13 16.61 -1.00 -12.97
N GLY A 14 16.42 -0.17 -14.00
CA GLY A 14 15.09 0.31 -14.41
C GLY A 14 14.13 -0.83 -14.78
N THR A 15 14.60 -1.87 -15.49
CA THR A 15 13.75 -3.02 -15.82
C THR A 15 13.37 -3.85 -14.59
N ALA A 16 14.28 -4.02 -13.62
CA ALA A 16 13.98 -4.70 -12.36
C ALA A 16 12.92 -3.94 -11.57
N GLN A 17 13.08 -2.61 -11.52
CA GLN A 17 12.12 -1.70 -10.90
C GLN A 17 10.73 -1.81 -11.54
N LEU A 18 10.67 -1.76 -12.88
CA LEU A 18 9.41 -1.85 -13.61
C LEU A 18 8.69 -3.19 -13.39
N ARG A 19 9.44 -4.29 -13.27
CA ARG A 19 8.89 -5.62 -12.96
C ARG A 19 8.31 -5.66 -11.55
N SER A 20 9.04 -5.11 -10.58
CA SER A 20 8.55 -4.96 -9.20
C SER A 20 7.25 -4.16 -9.16
N TRP A 21 7.23 -3.00 -9.84
CA TRP A 21 6.04 -2.15 -9.89
C TRP A 21 4.86 -2.80 -10.59
N THR A 22 5.09 -3.50 -11.70
CA THR A 22 4.04 -4.26 -12.38
C THR A 22 3.42 -5.29 -11.43
N ALA A 23 4.24 -5.99 -10.67
CA ALA A 23 3.74 -6.96 -9.71
C ALA A 23 2.99 -6.32 -8.54
N GLY A 24 3.50 -5.19 -8.02
CA GLY A 24 2.78 -4.38 -7.04
C GLY A 24 1.41 -3.94 -7.57
N LEU A 25 1.32 -3.45 -8.80
CA LEU A 25 0.05 -3.04 -9.40
C LEU A 25 -0.95 -4.21 -9.52
N LEU A 26 -0.48 -5.39 -9.90
CA LEU A 26 -1.32 -6.60 -9.94
C LEU A 26 -1.77 -7.01 -8.53
N ALA A 27 -0.87 -6.98 -7.54
CA ALA A 27 -1.18 -7.27 -6.15
C ALA A 27 -2.22 -6.30 -5.58
N LEU A 28 -2.05 -5.00 -5.87
CA LEU A 28 -2.99 -3.96 -5.50
C LEU A 28 -4.36 -4.22 -6.15
N ALA A 29 -4.42 -4.52 -7.44
CA ALA A 29 -5.67 -4.81 -8.13
C ALA A 29 -6.38 -6.04 -7.51
N LEU A 30 -5.62 -7.09 -7.19
CA LEU A 30 -6.17 -8.31 -6.57
C LEU A 30 -6.66 -8.06 -5.13
N ALA A 31 -6.00 -7.20 -4.36
CA ALA A 31 -6.39 -6.90 -2.99
C ALA A 31 -7.51 -5.86 -2.91
N ALA A 32 -7.52 -4.87 -3.81
CA ALA A 32 -8.51 -3.80 -3.84
C ALA A 32 -9.82 -4.22 -4.53
N TYR A 33 -9.77 -5.11 -5.53
CA TYR A 33 -10.98 -5.58 -6.22
C TYR A 33 -12.03 -6.20 -5.29
N PRO A 34 -11.73 -7.15 -4.39
CA PRO A 34 -12.72 -7.71 -3.48
C PRO A 34 -13.24 -6.65 -2.49
N GLN A 35 -12.44 -5.64 -2.12
CA GLN A 35 -12.91 -4.54 -1.28
C GLN A 35 -13.96 -3.71 -2.01
N LEU A 36 -13.73 -3.38 -3.28
CA LEU A 36 -14.70 -2.65 -4.10
C LEU A 36 -15.94 -3.48 -4.44
N ALA A 37 -15.78 -4.79 -4.65
CA ALA A 37 -16.86 -5.67 -5.10
C ALA A 37 -17.72 -6.24 -3.97
N LEU A 38 -17.14 -6.49 -2.78
CA LEU A 38 -17.82 -7.18 -1.67
C LEU A 38 -18.23 -6.25 -0.52
N LEU A 39 -17.62 -5.07 -0.41
CA LEU A 39 -17.89 -4.12 0.68
C LEU A 39 -18.73 -2.92 0.20
N HIS A 40 -19.59 -3.10 -0.80
CA HIS A 40 -20.45 -2.03 -1.32
C HIS A 40 -21.84 -1.94 -0.67
N ASP A 41 -22.25 -2.91 0.18
CA ASP A 41 -23.47 -2.86 1.02
C ASP A 41 -23.53 -4.11 1.95
N PRO A 42 -24.02 -4.14 3.22
CA PRO A 42 -24.43 -3.13 4.21
C PRO A 42 -23.50 -3.08 5.46
N LEU A 43 -22.26 -3.59 5.37
CA LEU A 43 -21.21 -3.36 6.39
C LEU A 43 -20.55 -1.97 6.24
N THR A 44 -21.09 -1.17 5.32
CA THR A 44 -20.55 0.07 4.74
C THR A 44 -20.67 1.30 5.62
N ASP A 45 -21.40 1.28 6.73
CA ASP A 45 -21.34 2.41 7.67
C ASP A 45 -19.93 2.55 8.30
N GLN A 46 -19.13 1.46 8.29
CA GLN A 46 -17.72 1.47 8.71
C GLN A 46 -16.73 1.72 7.55
N ASN A 47 -17.18 1.62 6.30
CA ASN A 47 -16.31 1.82 5.13
C ASN A 47 -16.19 3.31 4.76
N ARG A 48 -16.77 4.23 5.54
CA ARG A 48 -16.72 5.69 5.37
C ARG A 48 -15.33 6.32 5.50
N TYR A 49 -14.38 5.65 6.17
CA TYR A 49 -13.10 6.26 6.59
C TYR A 49 -11.84 5.65 5.98
N GLY A 50 -11.95 4.83 4.92
CA GLY A 50 -10.80 4.20 4.26
C GLY A 50 -10.47 4.77 2.87
N PRO A 51 -9.30 4.43 2.30
CA PRO A 51 -8.89 4.84 0.95
C PRO A 51 -9.71 4.22 -0.20
N PHE A 52 -10.73 3.44 0.15
CA PHE A 52 -11.67 2.84 -0.78
C PHE A 52 -13.12 3.09 -0.32
N GLY A 53 -13.31 4.04 0.60
CA GLY A 53 -14.57 4.49 1.18
C GLY A 53 -15.17 5.70 0.48
N ASP A 54 -16.40 6.06 0.83
CA ASP A 54 -17.16 7.20 0.27
C ASP A 54 -16.90 8.55 0.97
N GLY A 55 -16.20 8.57 2.11
CA GLY A 55 -15.70 9.79 2.76
C GLY A 55 -16.73 10.62 3.55
N VAL A 56 -17.99 10.18 3.65
CA VAL A 56 -19.07 10.99 4.24
C VAL A 56 -19.21 10.74 5.74
N THR A 57 -18.91 11.72 6.60
CA THR A 57 -19.20 11.65 8.05
C THR A 57 -20.67 12.02 8.31
N PRO A 58 -21.51 11.17 8.93
CA PRO A 58 -22.82 11.61 9.40
C PRO A 58 -22.65 12.61 10.57
N ALA A 59 -23.43 13.68 10.55
CA ALA A 59 -23.43 14.68 11.61
C ALA A 59 -23.84 14.03 12.96
N GLY A 60 -22.91 14.02 13.93
CA GLY A 60 -23.17 13.56 15.31
C GLY A 60 -22.59 12.21 15.72
N ALA A 61 -21.70 11.59 14.92
CA ALA A 61 -20.99 10.39 15.35
C ALA A 61 -19.83 10.73 16.31
N GLU A 62 -20.07 10.60 17.62
CA GLU A 62 -19.03 10.67 18.65
C GLU A 62 -18.29 9.32 18.76
N TRP A 63 -16.97 9.38 18.64
CA TRP A 63 -16.02 8.26 18.63
C TRP A 63 -16.09 7.45 19.94
N THR A 64 -16.57 6.21 19.87
CA THR A 64 -16.60 5.28 21.01
C THR A 64 -15.55 4.20 20.83
N ALA A 65 -14.58 4.24 21.76
CA ALA A 65 -13.33 3.50 21.77
C ALA A 65 -13.42 2.00 21.42
N TRP A 66 -12.35 1.50 20.81
CA TRP A 66 -12.06 0.12 20.37
C TRP A 66 -12.71 -0.34 19.07
N GLY A 67 -13.97 0.02 18.79
CA GLY A 67 -14.58 -0.20 17.47
C GLY A 67 -13.85 0.56 16.37
N ASP A 68 -13.41 1.78 16.68
CA ASP A 68 -12.73 2.67 15.74
C ASP A 68 -11.24 2.34 15.53
N LEU A 69 -10.65 1.51 16.39
CA LEU A 69 -9.28 0.98 16.22
C LEU A 69 -9.26 -0.25 15.30
N LEU A 70 -10.42 -0.92 15.13
CA LEU A 70 -10.71 -1.81 14.00
C LEU A 70 -11.19 -1.02 12.77
N ALA A 71 -11.62 0.23 12.95
CA ALA A 71 -11.83 1.23 11.88
C ALA A 71 -10.57 2.02 11.53
N LEU A 72 -9.41 1.72 12.14
CA LEU A 72 -8.14 1.87 11.44
C LEU A 72 -8.37 1.24 10.07
N PRO A 73 -7.98 1.87 8.95
CA PRO A 73 -8.36 1.37 7.65
C PRO A 73 -7.52 0.11 7.36
N LEU A 74 -7.91 -0.99 7.99
CA LEU A 74 -7.37 -2.33 7.89
C LEU A 74 -7.45 -2.81 6.44
N PRO A 75 -8.52 -2.50 5.67
CA PRO A 75 -8.50 -2.65 4.22
C PRO A 75 -7.30 -1.96 3.55
N ALA A 76 -6.98 -0.72 3.93
CA ALA A 76 -5.83 0.01 3.41
C ALA A 76 -4.50 -0.60 3.82
N ALA A 77 -4.36 -0.94 5.10
CA ALA A 77 -3.15 -1.51 5.65
C ALA A 77 -2.85 -2.86 4.98
N VAL A 78 -3.87 -3.71 4.81
CA VAL A 78 -3.76 -4.99 4.12
C VAL A 78 -3.39 -4.79 2.65
N CYS A 79 -4.08 -3.89 1.93
CA CYS A 79 -3.75 -3.60 0.53
C CYS A 79 -2.33 -3.07 0.37
N ALA A 80 -1.95 -2.05 1.15
CA ALA A 80 -0.63 -1.44 1.08
C ALA A 80 0.48 -2.43 1.47
N GLY A 81 0.27 -3.21 2.54
CA GLY A 81 1.23 -4.20 2.99
C GLY A 81 1.40 -5.37 2.02
N PHE A 82 0.30 -5.91 1.48
CA PHE A 82 0.36 -6.95 0.46
C PHE A 82 1.04 -6.46 -0.82
N THR A 83 0.73 -5.23 -1.24
CA THR A 83 1.36 -4.60 -2.40
C THR A 83 2.86 -4.42 -2.19
N ALA A 84 3.28 -3.88 -1.04
CA ALA A 84 4.68 -3.66 -0.70
C ALA A 84 5.45 -4.99 -0.61
N LEU A 85 4.85 -6.01 0.01
CA LEU A 85 5.42 -7.35 0.11
C LEU A 85 5.64 -7.97 -1.28
N VAL A 86 4.61 -8.01 -2.13
CA VAL A 86 4.71 -8.64 -3.46
C VAL A 86 5.73 -7.91 -4.33
N ALA A 87 5.72 -6.58 -4.32
CA ALA A 87 6.70 -5.78 -5.04
C ALA A 87 8.13 -6.07 -4.53
N GLY A 88 8.35 -6.03 -3.21
CA GLY A 88 9.63 -6.37 -2.58
C GLY A 88 10.15 -7.77 -2.97
N ARG A 89 9.30 -8.80 -2.86
CA ARG A 89 9.67 -10.19 -3.22
C ARG A 89 10.07 -10.38 -4.68
N LEU A 90 9.58 -9.53 -5.57
CA LEU A 90 9.87 -9.61 -7.00
C LEU A 90 10.99 -8.66 -7.46
N HIS A 91 11.50 -7.83 -6.55
CA HIS A 91 12.74 -7.08 -6.74
C HIS A 91 13.95 -7.97 -6.42
N ARG A 92 14.51 -8.62 -7.45
CA ARG A 92 15.57 -9.64 -7.28
C ARG A 92 16.99 -9.05 -7.26
N ALA A 93 17.91 -9.86 -6.74
CA ALA A 93 19.35 -9.60 -6.84
C ALA A 93 19.78 -9.35 -8.31
N PRO A 94 20.79 -8.50 -8.54
CA PRO A 94 21.63 -7.82 -7.54
C PRO A 94 21.04 -6.50 -7.00
N PHE A 95 19.97 -5.97 -7.60
CA PHE A 95 19.41 -4.66 -7.22
C PHE A 95 18.75 -4.65 -5.84
N ARG A 96 18.37 -5.83 -5.33
CA ARG A 96 17.86 -5.99 -3.97
C ARG A 96 18.89 -5.67 -2.89
N GLU A 97 20.18 -5.79 -3.19
CA GLU A 97 21.26 -5.53 -2.22
C GLU A 97 21.38 -4.04 -1.86
N SER A 98 20.81 -3.15 -2.68
CA SER A 98 20.70 -1.73 -2.35
C SER A 98 19.40 -1.47 -1.59
N PRO A 99 19.46 -1.11 -0.29
CA PRO A 99 18.25 -0.88 0.51
C PRO A 99 17.40 0.26 -0.06
N VAL A 100 18.03 1.29 -0.64
CA VAL A 100 17.32 2.39 -1.28
C VAL A 100 16.54 1.92 -2.51
N GLN A 101 17.16 1.13 -3.40
CA GLN A 101 16.47 0.61 -4.59
C GLN A 101 15.37 -0.37 -4.20
N HIS A 102 15.59 -1.21 -3.19
CA HIS A 102 14.58 -2.12 -2.67
C HIS A 102 13.37 -1.38 -2.10
N LEU A 103 13.60 -0.36 -1.27
CA LEU A 103 12.52 0.48 -0.74
C LEU A 103 11.76 1.21 -1.84
N LEU A 104 12.44 1.75 -2.85
CA LEU A 104 11.76 2.32 -4.01
C LEU A 104 10.93 1.26 -4.74
N ALA A 105 11.47 0.05 -4.94
CA ALA A 105 10.78 -1.03 -5.63
C ALA A 105 9.49 -1.44 -4.91
N ALA A 106 9.55 -1.54 -3.58
CA ALA A 106 8.43 -1.97 -2.74
C ALA A 106 7.41 -0.87 -2.45
N LEU A 107 7.84 0.37 -2.22
CA LEU A 107 6.97 1.44 -1.72
C LEU A 107 6.36 2.32 -2.80
N THR A 108 6.92 2.38 -4.03
CA THR A 108 6.39 3.29 -5.06
C THR A 108 4.92 3.02 -5.37
N VAL A 109 4.52 1.77 -5.57
CA VAL A 109 3.12 1.44 -5.94
C VAL A 109 2.13 1.81 -4.83
N PRO A 110 2.28 1.34 -3.57
CA PRO A 110 1.29 1.65 -2.54
C PRO A 110 1.25 3.16 -2.21
N LEU A 111 2.40 3.85 -2.23
CA LEU A 111 2.43 5.29 -1.98
C LEU A 111 1.84 6.11 -3.14
N ALA A 112 2.10 5.72 -4.39
CA ALA A 112 1.51 6.38 -5.55
C ALA A 112 -0.02 6.17 -5.59
N ALA A 113 -0.49 4.97 -5.26
CA ALA A 113 -1.92 4.68 -5.16
C ALA A 113 -2.60 5.51 -4.06
N HIS A 114 -1.98 5.62 -2.89
CA HIS A 114 -2.46 6.47 -1.79
C HIS A 114 -2.48 7.96 -2.18
N ALA A 115 -1.40 8.46 -2.78
CA ALA A 115 -1.34 9.85 -3.24
C ALA A 115 -2.41 10.15 -4.29
N LEU A 116 -2.64 9.23 -5.24
CA LEU A 116 -3.69 9.38 -6.25
C LEU A 116 -5.08 9.35 -5.62
N HIS A 117 -5.31 8.47 -4.65
CA HIS A 117 -6.55 8.42 -3.89
C HIS A 117 -6.83 9.75 -3.17
N LEU A 118 -5.85 10.28 -2.43
CA LEU A 118 -5.98 11.57 -1.75
C LEU A 118 -6.22 12.72 -2.73
N ALA A 119 -5.55 12.72 -3.88
CA ALA A 119 -5.74 13.73 -4.92
C ALA A 119 -7.15 13.66 -5.53
N TRP A 120 -7.70 12.46 -5.70
CA TRP A 120 -9.01 12.23 -6.29
C TRP A 120 -10.16 12.67 -5.36
N LEU A 121 -10.04 12.41 -4.05
CA LEU A 121 -11.09 12.68 -3.06
C LEU A 121 -10.79 13.90 -2.19
N TRP A 122 -9.82 14.74 -2.58
CA TRP A 122 -9.33 15.84 -1.76
C TRP A 122 -10.44 16.78 -1.24
N ALA A 123 -11.45 17.06 -2.07
CA ALA A 123 -12.54 17.96 -1.71
C ALA A 123 -13.56 17.34 -0.72
N ASP A 124 -13.62 16.01 -0.68
CA ASP A 124 -14.63 15.25 0.06
C ASP A 124 -14.06 14.63 1.34
N LEU A 125 -12.74 14.61 1.51
CA LEU A 125 -12.06 14.02 2.67
C LEU A 125 -11.99 15.00 3.85
N THR A 126 -12.37 14.51 5.04
CA THR A 126 -12.07 15.19 6.30
C THR A 126 -10.59 15.04 6.66
N SER A 127 -10.04 15.98 7.44
CA SER A 127 -8.65 15.88 7.92
C SER A 127 -8.39 14.59 8.72
N GLU A 128 -9.39 14.13 9.46
CA GLU A 128 -9.37 12.86 10.19
C GLU A 128 -9.29 11.65 9.25
N ALA A 129 -10.11 11.61 8.18
CA ALA A 129 -10.05 10.55 7.18
C ALA A 129 -8.68 10.50 6.49
N ILE A 130 -8.08 11.67 6.17
CA ILE A 130 -6.72 11.76 5.60
C ILE A 130 -5.69 11.17 6.57
N LEU A 131 -5.77 11.51 7.86
CA LEU A 131 -4.83 11.04 8.88
C LEU A 131 -4.94 9.52 9.08
N LEU A 132 -6.15 8.99 9.28
CA LEU A 132 -6.38 7.57 9.51
C LEU A 132 -5.97 6.72 8.32
N THR A 133 -6.35 7.15 7.11
CA THR A 133 -5.98 6.49 5.86
C THR A 133 -4.47 6.48 5.64
N SER A 134 -3.80 7.61 5.87
CA SER A 134 -2.34 7.71 5.75
C SER A 134 -1.63 6.83 6.77
N LEU A 135 -2.15 6.74 8.00
CA LEU A 135 -1.61 5.88 9.05
C LEU A 135 -1.80 4.39 8.69
N GLY A 136 -2.97 4.00 8.19
CA GLY A 136 -3.22 2.63 7.72
C GLY A 136 -2.29 2.22 6.58
N VAL A 137 -2.13 3.06 5.56
CA VAL A 137 -1.17 2.82 4.46
C VAL A 137 0.26 2.74 4.98
N GLY A 138 0.66 3.65 5.87
CA GLY A 138 1.99 3.66 6.48
C GLY A 138 2.29 2.37 7.23
N LEU A 139 1.38 1.94 8.11
CA LEU A 139 1.51 0.70 8.87
C LEU A 139 1.51 -0.53 7.94
N GLY A 140 0.66 -0.55 6.92
CA GLY A 140 0.64 -1.59 5.90
C GLY A 140 1.99 -1.72 5.21
N CYS A 141 2.53 -0.61 4.68
CA CYS A 141 3.85 -0.57 4.06
C CYS A 141 4.94 -1.07 5.01
N VAL A 142 4.98 -0.61 6.25
CA VAL A 142 5.97 -1.07 7.25
C VAL A 142 5.84 -2.57 7.48
N ALA A 143 4.64 -3.09 7.70
CA ALA A 143 4.40 -4.51 7.90
C ALA A 143 4.82 -5.35 6.68
N GLY A 144 4.50 -4.88 5.48
CA GLY A 144 4.88 -5.53 4.22
C GLY A 144 6.39 -5.62 4.03
N ILE A 145 7.12 -4.53 4.33
CA ILE A 145 8.59 -4.52 4.29
C ILE A 145 9.18 -5.44 5.36
N LEU A 146 8.71 -5.37 6.60
CA LEU A 146 9.20 -6.23 7.68
C LEU A 146 8.97 -7.71 7.37
N LEU A 147 7.82 -8.05 6.79
CA LEU A 147 7.52 -9.41 6.37
C LEU A 147 8.38 -9.84 5.18
N ASP A 148 8.63 -8.96 4.21
CA ASP A 148 9.56 -9.25 3.10
C ASP A 148 10.96 -9.61 3.61
N LEU A 149 11.47 -8.82 4.56
CA LEU A 149 12.78 -9.03 5.19
C LEU A 149 12.81 -10.29 6.06
N ALA A 150 11.69 -10.66 6.69
CA ALA A 150 11.59 -11.87 7.51
C ALA A 150 11.46 -13.17 6.70
N LEU A 151 11.15 -13.08 5.40
CA LEU A 151 10.98 -14.22 4.49
C LEU A 151 12.21 -14.50 3.60
N ASP A 152 13.31 -13.79 3.84
CA ASP A 152 14.63 -14.02 3.22
C ASP A 152 15.56 -14.84 4.14
#